data_AF-A0A506PVP0-F1
#
_entry.id   AF-A0A506PVP0-F1
#
_cell.length_a   1.000
_cell.length_b   1.000
_cell.length_c   1.000
_cell.angle_alpha   90.00
_cell.angle_beta   90.00
_cell.angle_gamma   90.00
#
_symmetry.space_group_name_H-M   'P 1'
#
loop_
_entity.id
_entity.type
_entity.pdbx_description
1 polymer ?
#
loop_
_entity_poly.entity_id
_entity_poly.type
_entity_poly.pdbx_seq_one_letter_code
_entity_poly.pdbx_strand_id
1 'polypeptide(L)'
;MREQKKRGLCRMINIQVPDNEFKVDLRTEDYGQLLDKRQGIYMIYNEDGILMYAGKSKDVRNRVKMHMNSANSNPLKGYNHNFHYVVGFYEESYFDLSLYEIYIINTLKPKLNYDNVYTYETERYIDKWKSATTIRQEHEEELELQRKMDNSIIDFKL
;
A
#
# COMPACT_ATOMS: atom_id res chain seq x y z
N MET A 1 14.53 -52.07 9.31
CA MET A 1 13.54 -51.00 9.06
C MET A 1 14.30 -49.80 8.50
N ARG A 2 14.20 -49.50 7.20
CA ARG A 2 14.89 -48.36 6.57
C ARG A 2 14.06 -47.10 6.83
N GLU A 3 14.59 -46.17 7.62
CA GLU A 3 14.05 -44.81 7.74
C GLU A 3 14.13 -44.14 6.37
N GLN A 4 12.97 -44.00 5.71
CA GLN A 4 12.86 -43.08 4.59
C GLN A 4 12.82 -41.67 5.14
N LYS A 5 13.98 -41.00 5.12
CA LYS A 5 14.11 -39.56 5.33
C LYS A 5 13.24 -38.87 4.27
N LYS A 6 12.04 -38.42 4.65
CA LYS A 6 11.22 -37.54 3.81
C LYS A 6 12.04 -36.29 3.50
N ARG A 7 12.67 -36.26 2.33
CA ARG A 7 13.23 -35.04 1.76
C ARG A 7 12.04 -34.17 1.38
N GLY A 8 11.53 -33.41 2.35
CA GLY A 8 10.58 -32.34 2.07
C GLY A 8 11.20 -31.47 0.98
N LEU A 9 10.45 -31.23 -0.09
CA LEU A 9 10.86 -30.35 -1.18
C LEU A 9 11.02 -28.94 -0.59
N CYS A 10 12.23 -28.57 -0.17
CA CYS A 10 12.54 -27.19 0.21
C CYS A 10 12.59 -26.40 -1.08
N ARG A 11 11.44 -25.83 -1.49
CA ARG A 11 11.34 -25.08 -2.73
C ARG A 11 11.88 -23.69 -2.49
N MET A 12 13.15 -23.48 -2.83
CA MET A 12 13.78 -22.17 -2.79
C MET A 12 13.33 -21.39 -4.02
N ILE A 13 12.49 -20.37 -3.81
CA ILE A 13 12.15 -19.40 -4.85
C ILE A 13 13.17 -18.28 -4.76
N ASN A 14 13.96 -18.08 -5.81
CA ASN A 14 14.93 -17.00 -5.90
C ASN A 14 14.42 -15.94 -6.87
N ILE A 15 13.88 -14.84 -6.35
CA ILE A 15 13.44 -13.68 -7.15
C ILE A 15 14.51 -12.60 -7.04
N GLN A 16 15.06 -12.20 -8.18
CA GLN A 16 16.02 -11.10 -8.27
C GLN A 16 15.24 -9.84 -8.64
N VAL A 17 15.10 -8.94 -7.66
CA VAL A 17 14.42 -7.65 -7.87
C VAL A 17 15.44 -6.68 -8.47
N PRO A 18 15.09 -5.94 -9.54
CA PRO A 18 15.96 -4.90 -10.10
C PRO A 18 16.35 -3.83 -9.07
N ASP A 19 17.50 -3.21 -9.27
CA ASP A 19 17.92 -2.05 -8.48
C ASP A 19 16.98 -0.86 -8.72
N ASN A 20 16.87 0.02 -7.72
CA ASN A 20 16.06 1.23 -7.85
C ASN A 20 16.67 2.17 -8.90
N GLU A 21 15.86 2.56 -9.89
CA GLU A 21 16.23 3.53 -10.94
C GLU A 21 15.94 4.98 -10.52
N PHE A 22 15.00 5.21 -9.60
CA PHE A 22 14.64 6.56 -9.15
C PHE A 22 14.47 6.66 -7.63
N LYS A 23 14.72 7.87 -7.12
CA LYS A 23 14.37 8.35 -5.79
C LYS A 23 13.93 9.81 -5.89
N VAL A 24 12.71 10.11 -5.45
CA VAL A 24 12.09 11.43 -5.56
C VAL A 24 11.52 11.85 -4.22
N ASP A 25 11.87 13.06 -3.75
CA ASP A 25 11.24 13.69 -2.59
C ASP A 25 9.83 14.16 -2.99
N LEU A 26 8.81 13.67 -2.28
CA LEU A 26 7.39 13.94 -2.55
C LEU A 26 6.91 15.28 -2.00
N ARG A 27 7.76 16.01 -1.27
CA ARG A 27 7.45 17.32 -0.69
C ARG A 27 7.83 18.48 -1.61
N THR A 28 8.52 18.22 -2.73
CA THR A 28 8.79 19.26 -3.74
C THR A 28 7.54 19.51 -4.58
N GLU A 29 7.29 20.74 -5.03
CA GLU A 29 6.06 21.04 -5.79
C GLU A 29 5.99 20.33 -7.16
N ASP A 30 7.13 19.89 -7.67
CA ASP A 30 7.32 19.33 -9.01
C ASP A 30 7.62 17.81 -9.03
N TYR A 31 7.46 17.10 -7.90
CA TYR A 31 7.80 15.66 -7.79
C TYR A 31 7.28 14.80 -8.95
N GLY A 32 6.10 15.13 -9.48
CA GLY A 32 5.48 14.38 -10.58
C GLY A 32 6.21 14.53 -11.91
N GLN A 33 6.99 15.60 -12.13
CA GLN A 33 7.79 15.78 -13.34
C GLN A 33 9.07 14.95 -13.30
N LEU A 34 9.53 14.58 -12.09
CA LEU A 34 10.73 13.79 -11.84
C LEU A 34 10.53 12.27 -12.02
N LEU A 35 9.28 11.82 -12.23
CA LEU A 35 8.92 10.43 -12.48
C LEU A 35 8.52 10.23 -13.93
N ASP A 36 8.78 9.08 -14.56
CA ASP A 36 8.34 8.79 -15.92
C ASP A 36 6.88 8.30 -15.97
N LYS A 37 6.22 8.57 -17.09
CA LYS A 37 4.91 7.97 -17.43
C LYS A 37 5.11 6.57 -17.99
N ARG A 38 5.69 5.69 -17.17
CA ARG A 38 6.01 4.30 -17.52
C ARG A 38 5.50 3.37 -16.44
N GLN A 39 5.35 2.10 -16.80
CA GLN A 39 4.98 1.07 -15.85
C GLN A 39 6.17 0.65 -14.99
N GLY A 40 5.92 0.33 -13.73
CA GLY A 40 6.99 0.13 -12.76
C GLY A 40 6.49 -0.23 -11.37
N ILE A 41 7.44 -0.53 -10.50
CA ILE A 41 7.25 -0.61 -9.05
C ILE A 41 7.59 0.74 -8.44
N TYR A 42 6.81 1.14 -7.43
CA TYR A 42 7.10 2.27 -6.57
C TYR A 42 6.92 1.87 -5.11
N MET A 43 7.80 2.41 -4.27
CA MET A 43 7.85 2.20 -2.83
C MET A 43 7.92 3.56 -2.15
N ILE A 44 6.93 3.86 -1.32
CA ILE A 44 6.77 5.14 -0.63
C ILE A 44 7.21 4.99 0.82
N TYR A 45 8.03 5.93 1.28
CA TYR A 45 8.62 5.96 2.60
C TYR A 45 8.23 7.23 3.36
N ASN A 46 8.22 7.16 4.68
CA ASN A 46 8.08 8.34 5.54
C ASN A 46 9.44 9.01 5.81
N GLU A 47 9.44 10.06 6.63
CA GLU A 47 10.66 10.82 6.98
C GLU A 47 11.70 10.02 7.75
N ASP A 48 11.27 9.01 8.51
CA ASP A 48 12.14 8.09 9.26
C ASP A 48 12.73 6.97 8.38
N GLY A 49 12.38 6.94 7.09
CA GLY A 49 12.78 5.87 6.18
C GLY A 49 12.01 4.56 6.41
N ILE A 50 10.85 4.60 7.04
CA ILE A 50 9.92 3.47 7.17
C ILE A 50 9.16 3.30 5.86
N LEU A 51 9.15 2.08 5.32
CA LEU A 51 8.37 1.74 4.14
C LEU A 51 6.87 1.76 4.47
N MET A 52 6.16 2.73 3.92
CA MET A 52 4.73 2.92 4.16
C MET A 52 3.88 2.12 3.19
N TYR A 53 4.23 2.12 1.90
CA TYR A 53 3.45 1.45 0.86
C TYR A 53 4.33 1.04 -0.32
N ALA A 54 4.03 -0.11 -0.93
CA ALA A 54 4.61 -0.53 -2.19
C ALA A 54 3.51 -0.93 -3.18
N GLY A 55 3.70 -0.65 -4.47
CA GLY A 55 2.77 -1.11 -5.49
C GLY A 55 3.31 -1.05 -6.89
N LYS A 56 2.60 -1.68 -7.83
CA LYS A 56 2.84 -1.54 -9.27
C LYS A 56 1.87 -0.57 -9.92
N SER A 57 2.26 -0.01 -11.07
CA SER A 57 1.38 0.80 -11.91
C SER A 57 1.76 0.66 -13.38
N LYS A 58 0.80 0.91 -14.28
CA LYS A 58 1.08 1.13 -15.71
C LYS A 58 1.64 2.53 -16.01
N ASP A 59 1.43 3.45 -15.07
CA ASP A 59 1.89 4.83 -15.10
C ASP A 59 2.26 5.22 -13.67
N VAL A 60 3.55 5.06 -13.33
CA VAL A 60 4.07 5.32 -11.98
C VAL A 60 3.85 6.77 -11.60
N ARG A 61 4.15 7.73 -12.50
CA ARG A 61 3.93 9.16 -12.29
C ARG A 61 2.50 9.44 -11.83
N ASN A 62 1.50 9.02 -12.61
CA ASN A 62 0.11 9.31 -12.30
C ASN A 62 -0.35 8.59 -11.02
N ARG A 63 0.14 7.38 -10.75
CA ARG A 63 -0.20 6.63 -9.53
C ARG A 63 0.37 7.29 -8.27
N VAL A 64 1.61 7.76 -8.30
CA VAL A 64 2.21 8.50 -7.18
C VAL A 64 1.46 9.81 -6.94
N LYS A 65 1.13 10.57 -7.99
CA LYS A 65 0.29 11.78 -7.86
C LYS A 65 -1.08 11.50 -7.27
N MET A 66 -1.67 10.34 -7.58
CA MET A 66 -2.95 9.91 -6.99
C MET A 66 -2.80 9.70 -5.48
N HIS A 67 -1.76 8.99 -5.05
CA HIS A 67 -1.52 8.72 -3.62
C HIS A 67 -1.25 9.98 -2.80
N MET A 68 -0.67 11.01 -3.42
CA MET A 68 -0.42 12.30 -2.76
C MET A 68 -1.66 13.20 -2.68
N ASN A 69 -2.69 12.97 -3.50
CA ASN A 69 -3.87 13.83 -3.52
C ASN A 69 -4.93 13.42 -2.48
N SER A 70 -5.87 14.33 -2.21
CA SER A 70 -6.98 14.10 -1.26
C SER A 70 -8.28 13.62 -1.95
N ALA A 71 -8.23 13.16 -3.19
CA ALA A 71 -9.42 12.73 -3.93
C ALA A 71 -10.01 11.45 -3.32
N ASN A 72 -11.34 11.31 -3.38
CA ASN A 72 -12.03 10.14 -2.84
C ASN A 72 -11.64 8.81 -3.52
N SER A 73 -11.10 8.87 -4.75
CA SER A 73 -10.59 7.69 -5.46
C SER A 73 -9.22 7.22 -4.95
N ASN A 74 -8.56 7.98 -4.08
CA ASN A 74 -7.28 7.59 -3.47
C ASN A 74 -7.53 6.63 -2.29
N PRO A 75 -7.15 5.35 -2.38
CA PRO A 75 -7.32 4.40 -1.28
C PRO A 75 -6.39 4.69 -0.09
N LEU A 76 -5.40 5.57 -0.25
CA LEU A 76 -4.50 6.04 0.81
C LEU A 76 -4.84 7.48 1.24
N LYS A 77 -6.03 7.97 0.87
CA LYS A 77 -6.55 9.24 1.39
C LYS A 77 -6.57 9.17 2.92
N GLY A 78 -5.99 10.18 3.57
CA GLY A 78 -5.85 10.23 5.02
C GLY A 78 -4.54 9.69 5.56
N TYR A 79 -3.73 8.98 4.76
CA TYR A 79 -2.40 8.50 5.12
C TYR A 79 -1.27 9.26 4.42
N ASN A 80 -1.59 9.98 3.34
CA ASN A 80 -0.65 10.69 2.47
C ASN A 80 0.27 11.70 3.20
N HIS A 81 -0.18 12.26 4.33
CA HIS A 81 0.64 13.13 5.18
C HIS A 81 1.89 12.45 5.77
N ASN A 82 1.92 11.11 5.80
CA ASN A 82 3.10 10.35 6.22
C ASN A 82 4.12 10.13 5.09
N PHE A 83 3.82 10.53 3.85
CA PHE A 83 4.66 10.21 2.70
C PHE A 83 5.72 11.29 2.47
N HIS A 84 6.98 10.88 2.40
CA HIS A 84 8.14 11.77 2.30
C HIS A 84 8.89 11.59 0.99
N TYR A 85 9.24 10.36 0.62
CA TYR A 85 9.91 10.08 -0.64
C TYR A 85 9.42 8.79 -1.27
N VAL A 86 9.59 8.68 -2.58
CA VAL A 86 9.32 7.46 -3.35
C VAL A 86 10.60 6.97 -4.01
N VAL A 87 10.81 5.67 -4.01
CA VAL A 87 11.84 4.99 -4.80
C VAL A 87 11.21 3.90 -5.65
N GLY A 88 11.91 3.45 -6.68
CA GLY A 88 11.43 2.33 -7.48
C GLY A 88 12.20 2.17 -8.78
N PHE A 89 11.64 1.36 -9.66
CA PHE A 89 12.21 0.99 -10.95
C PHE A 89 11.10 0.76 -11.98
N TYR A 90 11.46 0.79 -13.25
CA TYR A 90 10.55 0.52 -14.36
C TYR A 90 10.79 -0.89 -14.89
N GLU A 91 9.74 -1.54 -15.37
CA GLU A 91 9.81 -2.90 -15.91
C GLU A 91 8.74 -3.05 -16.98
N GLU A 92 9.08 -3.59 -18.15
CA GLU A 92 8.17 -3.72 -19.30
C GLU A 92 7.22 -4.91 -19.18
N SER A 93 7.62 -5.95 -18.45
CA SER A 93 6.80 -7.12 -18.21
C SER A 93 5.83 -6.91 -17.05
N TYR A 94 4.53 -6.81 -17.35
CA TYR A 94 3.50 -6.69 -16.32
C TYR A 94 3.39 -7.94 -15.43
N PHE A 95 3.80 -9.10 -15.97
CA PHE A 95 3.91 -10.34 -15.20
C PHE A 95 5.02 -10.22 -14.15
N ASP A 96 6.20 -9.74 -14.53
CA ASP A 96 7.31 -9.58 -13.61
C ASP A 96 7.00 -8.52 -12.55
N LEU A 97 6.37 -7.40 -12.93
CA LEU A 97 5.84 -6.43 -11.96
C LEU A 97 4.88 -7.05 -10.94
N SER A 98 4.06 -8.02 -11.35
CA SER A 98 3.14 -8.70 -10.43
C SER A 98 3.88 -9.60 -9.45
N LEU A 99 4.93 -10.30 -9.91
CA LEU A 99 5.80 -11.09 -9.04
C LEU A 99 6.60 -10.21 -8.08
N TYR A 100 7.21 -9.14 -8.58
CA TYR A 100 7.99 -8.19 -7.78
C TYR A 100 7.13 -7.50 -6.72
N GLU A 101 5.92 -7.06 -7.06
CA GLU A 101 5.00 -6.44 -6.10
C GLU A 101 4.68 -7.40 -4.94
N ILE A 102 4.26 -8.63 -5.24
CA ILE A 102 3.96 -9.64 -4.21
C ILE A 102 5.21 -9.93 -3.36
N TYR A 103 6.37 -10.11 -3.99
CA TYR A 103 7.61 -10.40 -3.31
C TYR A 103 8.06 -9.26 -2.40
N ILE A 104 8.05 -8.02 -2.89
CA ILE A 104 8.43 -6.82 -2.15
C ILE A 104 7.49 -6.60 -0.96
N ILE A 105 6.18 -6.69 -1.17
CA ILE A 105 5.19 -6.52 -0.08
C ILE A 105 5.44 -7.55 1.03
N ASN A 106 5.66 -8.81 0.68
CA ASN A 106 5.79 -9.87 1.69
C ASN A 106 7.18 -9.98 2.31
N THR A 107 8.21 -9.46 1.64
CA THR A 107 9.57 -9.43 2.17
C THR A 107 9.80 -8.19 3.03
N LEU A 108 9.38 -7.01 2.55
CA LEU A 108 9.66 -5.73 3.21
C LEU A 108 8.56 -5.25 4.16
N LYS A 109 7.36 -5.84 4.08
CA LYS A 109 6.25 -5.61 5.02
C LYS A 109 5.86 -4.12 5.19
N PRO A 110 5.53 -3.41 4.08
CA PRO A 110 5.03 -2.03 4.12
C PRO A 110 3.85 -1.86 5.07
N LYS A 111 3.77 -0.73 5.77
CA LYS A 111 2.78 -0.53 6.83
C LYS A 111 1.32 -0.49 6.36
N LEU A 112 1.06 0.02 5.15
CA LEU A 112 -0.28 0.36 4.67
C LEU A 112 -0.80 -0.52 3.53
N ASN A 113 0.00 -1.48 3.05
CA ASN A 113 -0.48 -2.46 2.07
C ASN A 113 -1.50 -3.39 2.72
N TYR A 114 -2.56 -3.73 2.00
CA TYR A 114 -3.61 -4.65 2.47
C TYR A 114 -3.89 -5.69 1.39
N ASP A 115 -3.87 -5.29 0.12
CA ASP A 115 -3.85 -6.21 -1.01
C ASP A 115 -2.49 -6.91 -1.14
N ASN A 116 -2.52 -8.18 -1.54
CA ASN A 116 -1.34 -9.04 -1.75
C ASN A 116 -0.45 -9.23 -0.51
N VAL A 117 -1.02 -9.04 0.70
CA VAL A 117 -0.36 -9.30 1.98
C VAL A 117 -0.67 -10.73 2.43
N TYR A 118 0.37 -11.56 2.59
CA TYR A 118 0.24 -12.98 2.95
C TYR A 118 1.07 -13.39 4.17
N THR A 119 2.01 -12.54 4.61
CA THR A 119 3.06 -12.93 5.59
C THR A 119 3.08 -12.06 6.84
N TYR A 120 2.20 -11.06 6.95
CA TYR A 120 2.10 -10.15 8.09
C TYR A 120 0.71 -9.55 8.18
N GLU A 121 0.38 -8.99 9.34
CA GLU A 121 -0.83 -8.19 9.53
C GLU A 121 -0.52 -6.73 9.20
N THR A 122 -1.39 -6.12 8.39
CA THR A 122 -1.22 -4.74 7.97
C THR A 122 -1.54 -3.74 9.10
N GLU A 123 -0.76 -2.68 9.20
CA GLU A 123 -1.03 -1.54 10.10
C GLU A 123 -2.00 -0.53 9.47
N ARG A 124 -2.60 -0.83 8.31
CA ARG A 124 -3.59 0.04 7.66
C ARG A 124 -4.83 0.28 8.51
N TYR A 125 -5.30 -0.71 9.26
CA TYR A 125 -6.56 -0.63 10.01
C TYR A 125 -6.42 -0.03 11.40
N ILE A 126 -5.19 0.26 11.83
CA ILE A 126 -4.95 0.96 13.10
C ILE A 126 -4.87 2.47 12.85
N ASP A 127 -5.38 3.26 13.79
CA ASP A 127 -5.45 4.72 13.64
C ASP A 127 -4.08 5.41 13.70
N LYS A 128 -3.02 4.67 14.06
CA LYS A 128 -1.65 5.15 14.20
C LYS A 128 -1.17 6.02 13.04
N TRP A 129 -1.51 5.64 11.81
CA TRP A 129 -1.05 6.31 10.59
C TRP A 129 -2.12 7.18 9.92
N LYS A 130 -3.32 7.27 10.50
CA LYS A 130 -4.41 8.07 9.96
C LYS A 130 -4.28 9.52 10.42
N SER A 131 -4.70 10.43 9.55
CA SER A 131 -4.80 11.83 9.94
C SER A 131 -5.91 12.02 10.98
N ALA A 132 -5.72 12.95 11.92
CA ALA A 132 -6.75 13.27 12.91
C ALA A 132 -8.09 13.66 12.28
N THR A 133 -8.07 14.32 11.11
CA THR A 133 -9.28 14.67 10.36
C THR A 133 -9.99 13.43 9.84
N THR A 134 -9.25 12.45 9.31
CA THR A 134 -9.82 11.18 8.83
C THR A 134 -10.45 10.40 9.98
N ILE A 135 -9.77 10.30 11.12
CA ILE A 135 -10.30 9.63 12.31
C ILE A 135 -11.63 10.26 12.75
N ARG A 136 -11.71 11.60 12.77
CA ARG A 136 -12.94 12.31 13.13
C ARG A 136 -14.08 12.04 12.15
N GLN A 137 -13.79 12.07 10.84
CA GLN A 137 -14.78 11.79 9.79
C GLN A 137 -15.33 10.37 9.89
N GLU A 138 -14.46 9.37 10.03
CA GLU A 138 -14.87 7.96 10.20
C GLU A 138 -15.74 7.77 11.44
N HIS A 139 -15.40 8.45 12.55
CA HIS A 139 -16.20 8.41 13.78
C HIS A 139 -17.59 9.07 13.62
N GLU A 140 -17.68 10.20 12.92
CA GLU A 140 -18.96 10.85 12.62
C GLU A 140 -19.85 9.97 11.73
N GLU A 141 -19.27 9.31 10.73
CA GLU A 141 -19.96 8.36 9.85
C GLU A 141 -20.47 7.12 10.62
N GLU A 142 -19.66 6.58 11.53
CA GLU A 142 -20.03 5.47 12.41
C GLU A 142 -21.22 5.83 13.31
N LEU A 143 -21.20 7.02 13.93
CA LEU A 143 -22.31 7.52 14.74
C LEU A 143 -23.60 7.70 13.90
N GLU A 144 -23.49 8.16 12.67
CA GLU A 144 -24.63 8.30 11.76
C GLU A 144 -25.21 6.93 11.37
N LEU A 145 -24.34 5.95 11.06
CA LEU A 145 -24.75 4.60 10.75
C LEU A 145 -25.46 3.94 11.93
N GLN A 146 -24.93 4.09 13.15
CA GLN A 146 -25.54 3.58 14.36
C GLN A 146 -26.94 4.17 14.57
N ARG A 147 -27.10 5.49 14.41
CA ARG A 147 -28.42 6.16 14.49
C ARG A 147 -29.40 5.61 13.46
N LYS A 148 -28.96 5.34 12.22
CA LYS A 148 -29.80 4.76 11.17
C LYS A 148 -30.22 3.33 11.51
N MET A 149 -29.33 2.53 12.09
CA MET A 149 -29.63 1.16 12.53
C MET A 149 -30.60 1.14 13.72
N ASP A 150 -30.42 2.03 14.70
CA ASP A 150 -31.31 2.11 15.86
C ASP A 150 -32.73 2.50 15.43
N ASN A 151 -32.85 3.46 14.50
CA ASN A 151 -34.14 3.86 13.95
C ASN A 151 -34.82 2.72 13.17
N SER A 152 -34.08 1.95 12.35
CA SER A 152 -34.66 0.84 11.58
C SER A 152 -35.09 -0.34 12.46
N ILE A 153 -34.41 -0.58 13.59
CA ILE A 153 -34.83 -1.58 14.57
C ILE A 153 -36.13 -1.17 15.27
N ILE A 154 -36.33 0.13 15.51
CA ILE A 154 -37.59 0.65 16.07
C ILE A 154 -38.74 0.41 15.07
N ASP A 155 -38.52 0.72 13.79
CA ASP A 155 -39.53 0.54 12.73
C ASP A 155 -39.92 -0.93 12.50
N PHE A 156 -39.00 -1.89 12.72
CA PHE A 156 -39.29 -3.33 12.57
C PHE A 156 -40.06 -3.92 13.77
N LYS A 157 -40.09 -3.24 14.92
CA LYS A 157 -40.78 -3.70 16.14
C LYS A 157 -42.21 -3.16 16.27
N LEU A 158 -42.66 -2.31 15.36
CA LEU A 158 -44.02 -1.77 15.23
C LEU A 158 -44.83 -2.57 14.20
#